data_AF-A0A9D3Z204-F1
#
_entry.id   AF-A0A9D3Z204-F1
#
_cell.length_a   1.000
_cell.length_b   1.000
_cell.length_c   1.000
_cell.angle_alpha   90.00
_cell.angle_beta   90.00
_cell.angle_gamma   90.00
#
_symmetry.space_group_name_H-M   'P 1'
#
loop_
_entity.id
_entity.type
_entity.pdbx_description
1 polymer ?
#
loop_
_entity_poly.entity_id
_entity_poly.type
_entity_poly.pdbx_seq_one_letter_code
_entity_poly.pdbx_strand_id
1 'polypeptide(L)'
;MSITSKAYNFSWNDDRQFGLQRLAGVNNSWVQVCRSVPENFGVTEDMVNPFLEGLSLTRALSDRRIFLVNHAILQNVPTKEDCHLCAPMALFFEDNTGSLKPIAIQLFQDAADDNPVFLPSDPEYTWALAKMWFNNADSCMHLTIAHFGFAHALMEGIAVTTNRYVDLVV
;
A
#
# COMPACT_ATOMS: atom_id res chain seq x y z
N MET A 1 -5.54 -31.83 -21.80
CA MET A 1 -5.18 -30.40 -21.79
C MET A 1 -4.25 -30.20 -20.61
N SER A 2 -2.93 -30.24 -20.85
CA SER A 2 -1.94 -30.07 -19.78
C SER A 2 -1.85 -28.59 -19.45
N ILE A 3 -2.33 -28.20 -18.27
CA ILE A 3 -2.06 -26.87 -17.74
C ILE A 3 -0.64 -26.93 -17.20
N THR A 4 0.34 -26.77 -18.09
CA THR A 4 1.68 -26.39 -17.68
C THR A 4 1.55 -24.97 -17.14
N SER A 5 1.39 -24.82 -15.83
CA SER A 5 1.61 -23.53 -15.18
C SER A 5 3.04 -23.14 -15.54
N LYS A 6 3.22 -22.15 -16.43
CA LYS A 6 4.47 -21.41 -16.47
C LYS A 6 4.73 -21.04 -15.02
N ALA A 7 5.82 -21.56 -14.44
CA ALA A 7 6.22 -21.18 -13.10
C ALA A 7 6.30 -19.65 -13.11
N TYR A 8 5.32 -19.00 -12.49
CA TYR A 8 5.32 -17.57 -12.36
C TYR A 8 6.52 -17.29 -11.47
N ASN A 9 7.59 -16.75 -12.04
CA ASN A 9 8.86 -16.59 -11.34
C ASN A 9 8.67 -15.42 -10.35
N PHE A 10 8.07 -15.74 -9.20
CA PHE A 10 7.68 -14.78 -8.19
C PHE A 10 8.94 -14.32 -7.44
N SER A 11 9.33 -13.07 -7.67
CA SER A 11 10.36 -12.41 -6.88
C SER A 11 9.69 -11.41 -5.96
N TRP A 12 9.81 -11.61 -4.64
CA TRP A 12 9.28 -10.68 -3.65
C TRP A 12 9.92 -9.28 -3.75
N ASN A 13 11.14 -9.20 -4.30
CA ASN A 13 11.87 -7.95 -4.47
C ASN A 13 11.58 -7.25 -5.81
N ASP A 14 10.76 -7.83 -6.69
CA ASP A 14 10.34 -7.18 -7.95
C ASP A 14 9.24 -6.14 -7.67
N ASP A 15 9.46 -4.91 -8.12
CA ASP A 15 8.54 -3.77 -7.98
C ASP A 15 7.18 -4.00 -8.64
N ARG A 16 7.13 -4.81 -9.70
CA ARG A 16 5.87 -5.24 -10.30
C ARG A 16 5.09 -6.17 -9.37
N GLN A 17 5.76 -7.10 -8.68
CA GLN A 17 5.09 -7.96 -7.70
C GLN A 17 4.66 -7.17 -6.46
N PHE A 18 5.49 -6.19 -6.05
CA PHE A 18 5.13 -5.22 -5.02
C PHE A 18 3.83 -4.51 -5.45
N GLY A 19 3.78 -3.82 -6.58
CA GLY A 19 2.53 -3.17 -7.03
C GLY A 19 1.34 -4.13 -7.19
N LEU A 20 1.55 -5.35 -7.71
CA LEU A 20 0.48 -6.34 -7.88
C LEU A 20 -0.19 -6.75 -6.56
N GLN A 21 0.55 -6.81 -5.45
CA GLN A 21 -0.02 -7.14 -4.14
C GLN A 21 -1.09 -6.13 -3.69
N ARG A 22 -1.02 -4.88 -4.15
CA ARG A 22 -2.03 -3.84 -3.85
C ARG A 22 -3.35 -4.04 -4.58
N LEU A 23 -3.36 -4.82 -5.65
CA LEU A 23 -4.54 -5.08 -6.48
C LEU A 23 -5.07 -6.50 -6.30
N ALA A 24 -4.18 -7.48 -6.20
CA ALA A 24 -4.50 -8.90 -6.19
C ALA A 24 -3.88 -9.66 -5.00
N GLY A 25 -3.25 -8.95 -4.06
CA GLY A 25 -2.77 -9.54 -2.82
C GLY A 25 -3.88 -9.67 -1.77
N VAL A 26 -3.47 -10.03 -0.56
CA VAL A 26 -4.40 -10.24 0.58
C VAL A 26 -4.99 -8.93 1.13
N ASN A 27 -4.34 -7.79 0.87
CA ASN A 27 -4.73 -6.49 1.39
C ASN A 27 -4.97 -5.46 0.27
N ASN A 28 -5.94 -5.74 -0.60
CA ASN A 28 -6.17 -4.99 -1.84
C ASN A 28 -7.14 -3.80 -1.73
N SER A 29 -7.57 -3.43 -0.52
CA SER A 29 -8.64 -2.44 -0.30
C SER A 29 -8.15 -1.01 -0.06
N TRP A 30 -6.83 -0.77 0.00
CA TRP A 30 -6.25 0.51 0.42
C TRP A 30 -5.69 1.38 -0.71
N VAL A 31 -5.48 0.82 -1.90
CA VAL A 31 -4.95 1.57 -3.03
C VAL A 31 -6.03 2.46 -3.64
N GLN A 32 -5.69 3.73 -3.88
CA GLN A 32 -6.61 4.74 -4.39
C GLN A 32 -5.95 5.56 -5.49
N VAL A 33 -6.73 6.06 -6.44
CA VAL A 33 -6.23 7.05 -7.41
C VAL A 33 -5.80 8.31 -6.65
N CYS A 34 -4.55 8.71 -6.82
CA CYS A 34 -4.01 9.93 -6.25
C CYS A 34 -4.45 11.12 -7.10
N ARG A 35 -5.26 12.02 -6.53
CA ARG A 35 -5.68 13.26 -7.21
C ARG A 35 -4.68 14.40 -7.01
N SER A 36 -4.00 14.39 -5.88
CA SER A 36 -2.97 15.34 -5.47
C SER A 36 -2.07 14.64 -4.45
N VAL A 37 -0.76 14.85 -4.55
CA VAL A 37 0.18 14.31 -3.55
C VAL A 37 -0.11 15.00 -2.20
N PRO A 38 -0.26 14.25 -1.09
CA PRO A 38 -0.46 14.84 0.24
C PRO A 38 0.67 15.78 0.63
N GLU A 39 0.37 16.89 1.30
CA GLU A 39 1.36 17.90 1.69
C GLU A 39 2.43 17.37 2.66
N ASN A 40 2.07 16.40 3.50
CA ASN A 40 2.98 15.74 4.43
C ASN A 40 3.84 14.64 3.78
N PHE A 41 3.60 14.31 2.50
CA PHE A 41 4.41 13.38 1.73
C PHE A 41 5.45 14.19 0.94
N GLY A 42 6.72 14.13 1.36
CA GLY A 42 7.84 14.95 0.85
C GLY A 42 8.27 14.68 -0.60
N VAL A 43 7.41 14.08 -1.42
CA VAL A 43 7.67 13.78 -2.84
C VAL A 43 7.70 15.08 -3.62
N THR A 44 8.77 15.29 -4.38
CA THR A 44 8.88 16.35 -5.38
C THR A 44 8.73 15.77 -6.79
N GLU A 45 8.40 16.62 -7.76
CA GLU A 45 8.26 16.20 -9.16
C GLU A 45 9.60 15.64 -9.70
N ASP A 46 10.72 16.28 -9.38
CA ASP A 46 12.05 15.83 -9.80
C ASP A 46 12.41 14.42 -9.30
N MET A 47 11.97 14.06 -8.09
CA MET A 47 12.19 12.73 -7.52
C MET A 47 11.53 11.63 -8.34
N VAL A 48 10.31 11.87 -8.83
CA VAL A 48 9.50 10.81 -9.45
C VAL A 48 9.53 10.84 -10.98
N ASN A 49 9.86 11.97 -11.61
CA ASN A 49 9.96 12.12 -13.06
C ASN A 49 10.70 10.98 -13.79
N PRO A 50 11.83 10.45 -13.28
CA PRO A 50 12.52 9.33 -13.94
C PRO A 50 11.68 8.06 -14.11
N PHE A 51 10.60 7.90 -13.32
CA PHE A 51 9.77 6.70 -13.27
C PHE A 51 8.43 6.86 -14.01
N LEU A 52 8.16 8.02 -14.63
CA LEU A 52 6.86 8.36 -15.23
C LEU A 52 6.82 8.19 -16.76
N GLU A 53 7.75 7.44 -17.35
CA GLU A 53 7.80 7.16 -18.79
C GLU A 53 7.76 8.43 -19.67
N GLY A 54 8.37 9.52 -19.20
CA GLY A 54 8.44 10.81 -19.89
C GLY A 54 7.24 11.74 -19.64
N LEU A 55 6.27 11.34 -18.82
CA LEU A 55 5.22 12.25 -18.34
C LEU A 55 5.72 13.13 -17.20
N SER A 56 5.18 14.34 -17.09
CA SER A 56 5.28 15.14 -15.87
C SER A 56 4.37 14.57 -14.78
N LEU A 57 4.66 14.83 -13.50
CA LEU A 57 3.82 14.37 -12.39
C LEU A 57 2.41 14.94 -12.52
N THR A 58 2.29 16.22 -12.89
CA THR A 58 1.00 16.88 -13.13
C THR A 58 0.20 16.17 -14.21
N ARG A 59 0.84 15.75 -15.31
CA ARG A 59 0.17 15.03 -16.39
C ARG A 59 -0.26 13.63 -15.95
N ALA A 60 0.61 12.89 -15.25
CA ALA A 60 0.30 11.56 -14.75
C ALA A 60 -0.87 11.55 -13.75
N LEU A 61 -0.96 12.58 -12.88
CA LEU A 61 -2.10 12.80 -11.98
C LEU A 61 -3.39 13.07 -12.76
N SER A 62 -3.34 13.98 -13.75
CA SER A 62 -4.48 14.31 -14.62
C SER A 62 -4.99 13.08 -15.38
N ASP A 63 -4.08 12.22 -15.85
CA ASP A 63 -4.39 11.00 -16.58
C ASP A 63 -4.82 9.85 -15.65
N ARG A 64 -4.88 10.08 -14.33
CA ARG A 64 -5.24 9.10 -13.28
C ARG A 64 -4.33 7.87 -13.27
N ARG A 65 -3.07 8.05 -13.63
CA ARG A 65 -2.04 6.99 -13.63
C ARG A 65 -1.24 6.92 -12.32
N ILE A 66 -1.48 7.84 -11.39
CA ILE A 66 -0.83 7.87 -10.09
C ILE A 66 -1.79 7.33 -9.03
N PHE A 67 -1.30 6.45 -8.17
CA PHE A 67 -2.04 5.85 -7.09
C PHE A 67 -1.31 6.04 -5.77
N LEU A 68 -2.05 6.06 -4.67
CA LEU A 68 -1.56 6.26 -3.32
C LEU A 68 -2.08 5.13 -2.43
N VAL A 69 -1.21 4.64 -1.56
CA VAL A 69 -1.61 3.92 -0.34
C VAL A 69 -1.12 4.75 0.84
N ASN A 70 -2.01 5.10 1.76
CA ASN A 70 -1.69 5.86 2.95
C ASN A 70 -2.14 5.11 4.21
N HIS A 71 -1.18 4.71 5.05
CA HIS A 71 -1.42 4.04 6.32
C HIS A 71 -1.36 4.99 7.54
N ALA A 72 -1.83 6.23 7.38
CA ALA A 72 -1.90 7.24 8.44
C ALA A 72 -2.58 6.75 9.73
N ILE A 73 -3.52 5.82 9.63
CA ILE A 73 -4.21 5.25 10.81
C ILE A 73 -3.26 4.50 11.77
N LEU A 74 -2.08 4.10 11.31
CA LEU A 74 -1.05 3.47 12.15
C LEU A 74 -0.20 4.49 12.91
N GLN A 75 -0.36 5.79 12.64
CA GLN A 75 0.40 6.84 13.33
C GLN A 75 0.12 6.80 14.83
N ASN A 76 1.18 6.78 15.63
CA ASN A 76 1.14 6.75 17.10
C ASN A 76 0.43 5.52 17.70
N VAL A 77 0.24 4.44 16.94
CA VAL A 77 -0.23 3.17 17.51
C VAL A 77 0.85 2.65 18.48
N PRO A 78 0.50 2.38 19.75
CA PRO A 78 1.47 1.91 20.72
C PRO A 78 1.98 0.52 20.35
N THR A 79 3.29 0.33 20.45
CA THR A 79 3.95 -0.95 20.22
C THR A 79 4.47 -1.54 21.53
N LYS A 80 4.77 -2.83 21.50
CA LYS A 80 5.54 -3.46 22.57
C LYS A 80 6.95 -2.86 22.60
N GLU A 81 7.59 -2.88 23.77
CA GLU A 81 9.02 -2.59 23.91
C GLU A 81 9.85 -3.35 22.85
N ASP A 82 10.84 -2.67 22.28
CA ASP A 82 11.70 -3.13 21.17
C ASP A 82 10.99 -3.46 19.84
N CYS A 83 9.70 -3.16 19.70
CA CYS A 83 8.98 -3.27 18.43
C CYS A 83 8.73 -1.88 17.85
N HIS A 84 9.02 -1.72 16.57
CA HIS A 84 8.77 -0.48 15.83
C HIS A 84 7.69 -0.72 14.78
N LEU A 85 6.82 0.27 14.61
CA LEU A 85 5.79 0.27 13.59
C LEU A 85 5.83 1.60 12.85
N CYS A 86 5.87 1.52 11.52
CA CYS A 86 5.80 2.66 10.63
C CYS A 86 4.34 3.04 10.34
N ALA A 87 4.11 4.26 9.85
CA ALA A 87 2.83 4.72 9.32
C ALA A 87 3.02 5.25 7.89
N PRO A 88 3.34 4.35 6.94
CA PRO A 88 3.94 4.77 5.68
C PRO A 88 2.92 5.27 4.66
N MET A 89 3.44 6.03 3.69
CA MET A 89 2.77 6.38 2.43
C MET A 89 3.60 5.83 1.26
N ALA A 90 2.93 5.31 0.24
CA ALA A 90 3.56 4.88 -0.99
C ALA A 90 2.82 5.43 -2.22
N LEU A 91 3.58 6.02 -3.13
CA LEU A 91 3.10 6.48 -4.42
C LEU A 91 3.41 5.42 -5.47
N PHE A 92 2.46 5.17 -6.36
CA PHE A 92 2.57 4.20 -7.44
C PHE A 92 2.22 4.84 -8.77
N PHE A 93 2.81 4.32 -9.84
CA PHE A 93 2.50 4.68 -11.21
C PHE A 93 2.05 3.44 -11.98
N GLU A 94 0.97 3.56 -12.73
CA GLU A 94 0.58 2.58 -13.75
C GLU A 94 1.39 2.86 -15.02
N ASP A 95 2.28 1.92 -15.38
CA ASP A 95 3.10 2.01 -16.59
C ASP A 95 2.31 1.68 -17.87
N ASN A 96 2.90 1.89 -19.05
CA ASN A 96 2.22 1.66 -20.33
C ASN A 96 1.89 0.18 -20.59
N THR A 97 2.39 -0.75 -19.75
CA THR A 97 2.05 -2.17 -19.80
C THR A 97 0.84 -2.52 -18.92
N GLY A 98 0.26 -1.53 -18.22
CA GLY A 98 -0.82 -1.72 -17.25
C GLY A 98 -0.32 -2.26 -15.91
N SER A 99 0.99 -2.21 -15.66
CA SER A 99 1.57 -2.66 -14.39
C SER A 99 1.65 -1.50 -13.42
N LEU A 100 1.07 -1.68 -12.24
CA LEU A 100 1.27 -0.77 -11.11
C LEU A 100 2.66 -0.98 -10.52
N LYS A 101 3.45 0.07 -10.35
CA LYS A 101 4.80 0.03 -9.75
C LYS A 101 4.98 1.12 -8.70
N PRO A 102 5.63 0.82 -7.56
CA PRO A 102 6.00 1.84 -6.58
C PRO A 102 7.03 2.80 -7.18
N ILE A 103 6.84 4.10 -6.93
CA ILE A 103 7.75 5.16 -7.38
C ILE A 103 8.30 6.01 -6.24
N ALA A 104 7.66 5.98 -5.07
CA ALA A 104 8.13 6.63 -3.86
C ALA A 104 7.53 5.98 -2.60
N ILE A 105 8.30 5.89 -1.52
CA ILE A 105 7.85 5.44 -0.20
C ILE A 105 8.37 6.40 0.88
N GLN A 106 7.52 6.86 1.78
CA GLN A 106 7.90 7.56 3.01
C GLN A 106 7.39 6.75 4.21
N LEU A 107 8.25 6.46 5.18
CA LEU A 107 7.93 5.48 6.23
C LEU A 107 7.08 6.05 7.38
N PHE A 108 7.13 7.36 7.60
CA PHE A 108 6.29 8.06 8.59
C PHE A 108 5.52 9.21 7.95
N GLN A 109 4.47 9.69 8.61
CA GLN A 109 3.52 10.64 8.01
C GLN A 109 4.13 12.02 7.71
N ASP A 110 4.97 12.56 8.59
CA ASP A 110 5.46 13.94 8.45
C ASP A 110 6.85 13.95 7.81
N ALA A 111 7.01 14.75 6.74
CA ALA A 111 8.30 14.95 6.11
C ALA A 111 9.28 15.58 7.10
N ALA A 112 10.46 14.96 7.25
CA ALA A 112 11.52 15.40 8.16
C ALA A 112 12.87 14.94 7.63
N ASP A 113 13.95 15.56 8.11
CA ASP A 113 15.33 15.23 7.69
C ASP A 113 15.68 13.75 8.00
N ASP A 114 15.10 13.17 9.05
CA ASP A 114 15.25 11.77 9.46
C ASP A 114 14.15 10.83 8.93
N ASN A 115 13.21 11.35 8.13
CA ASN A 115 12.16 10.59 7.44
C ASN A 115 12.19 10.87 5.93
N PRO A 116 13.20 10.36 5.20
CA PRO A 116 13.37 10.63 3.78
C PRO A 116 12.29 9.93 2.94
N VAL A 117 12.11 10.43 1.72
CA VAL A 117 11.40 9.72 0.66
C VAL A 117 12.37 8.76 -0.01
N PHE A 118 12.08 7.46 0.07
CA PHE A 118 12.81 6.41 -0.61
C PHE A 118 12.30 6.21 -2.04
N LEU A 119 13.20 5.97 -2.97
CA LEU A 119 12.93 5.87 -4.41
C LEU A 119 13.50 4.56 -5.00
N PRO A 120 12.94 4.06 -6.13
CA PRO A 120 13.51 2.91 -6.84
C PRO A 120 14.96 3.08 -7.31
N SER A 121 15.45 4.32 -7.39
CA SER A 121 16.83 4.66 -7.76
C SER A 121 17.81 4.61 -6.59
N ASP A 122 17.33 4.46 -5.36
CA ASP A 122 18.19 4.32 -4.18
C ASP A 122 18.99 3.00 -4.24
N PRO A 123 20.07 2.86 -3.44
CA PRO A 123 20.80 1.60 -3.35
C PRO A 123 19.85 0.41 -3.13
N GLU A 124 20.13 -0.71 -3.79
CA GLU A 124 19.22 -1.87 -3.86
C GLU A 124 18.64 -2.28 -2.50
N TYR A 125 19.50 -2.37 -1.47
CA TYR A 125 19.08 -2.77 -0.14
C TYR A 125 18.31 -1.67 0.62
N THR A 126 18.56 -0.40 0.32
CA THR A 126 17.79 0.73 0.87
C THR A 126 16.35 0.66 0.36
N TRP A 127 16.17 0.51 -0.95
CA TRP A 127 14.84 0.39 -1.55
C TRP A 127 14.12 -0.89 -1.11
N ALA A 128 14.82 -2.01 -1.04
CA ALA A 128 14.26 -3.27 -0.54
C ALA A 128 13.78 -3.12 0.91
N LEU A 129 14.56 -2.47 1.78
CA LEU A 129 14.19 -2.27 3.18
C LEU A 129 12.97 -1.35 3.32
N ALA A 130 12.87 -0.27 2.54
CA ALA A 130 11.69 0.59 2.52
C ALA A 130 10.41 -0.18 2.14
N LYS A 131 10.49 -1.02 1.10
CA LYS A 131 9.39 -1.93 0.71
C LYS A 131 9.04 -2.94 1.80
N MET A 132 10.02 -3.48 2.52
CA MET A 132 9.78 -4.41 3.63
C MET A 132 9.05 -3.73 4.79
N TRP A 133 9.47 -2.53 5.20
CA TRP A 133 8.78 -1.76 6.24
C TRP A 133 7.37 -1.35 5.82
N PHE A 134 7.18 -0.99 4.55
CA PHE A 134 5.84 -0.75 3.99
C PHE A 134 4.96 -2.00 4.12
N ASN A 135 5.44 -3.17 3.67
CA ASN A 135 4.68 -4.42 3.74
C ASN A 135 4.44 -4.89 5.19
N ASN A 136 5.32 -4.56 6.13
CA ASN A 136 5.10 -4.81 7.56
C ASN A 136 3.89 -4.01 8.07
N ALA A 137 3.83 -2.71 7.80
CA ALA A 137 2.69 -1.87 8.14
C ALA A 137 1.40 -2.30 7.43
N ASP A 138 1.48 -2.61 6.13
CA ASP A 138 0.35 -3.13 5.34
C ASP A 138 -0.18 -4.46 5.91
N SER A 139 0.70 -5.32 6.43
CA SER A 139 0.29 -6.56 7.10
C SER A 139 -0.45 -6.30 8.41
N CYS A 140 -0.07 -5.28 9.19
CA CYS A 140 -0.83 -4.86 10.37
C CYS A 140 -2.23 -4.36 9.99
N MET A 141 -2.32 -3.54 8.94
CA MET A 141 -3.61 -3.06 8.40
C MET A 141 -4.50 -4.22 7.96
N HIS A 142 -3.95 -5.18 7.24
CA HIS A 142 -4.64 -6.39 6.80
C HIS A 142 -5.21 -7.17 8.00
N LEU A 143 -4.35 -7.55 8.95
CA LEU A 143 -4.74 -8.46 10.03
C LEU A 143 -5.74 -7.80 10.98
N THR A 144 -5.49 -6.55 11.37
CA THR A 144 -6.31 -5.88 12.40
C THR A 144 -7.59 -5.30 11.82
N ILE A 145 -7.53 -4.61 10.68
CA ILE A 145 -8.68 -3.86 10.16
C ILE A 145 -9.44 -4.69 9.13
N ALA A 146 -8.78 -5.07 8.03
CA ALA A 146 -9.47 -5.73 6.92
C ALA A 146 -9.99 -7.13 7.31
N HIS A 147 -9.14 -7.93 7.97
CA HIS A 147 -9.47 -9.29 8.36
C HIS A 147 -10.26 -9.30 9.68
N PHE A 148 -9.63 -8.97 10.81
CA PHE A 148 -10.32 -9.06 12.10
C PHE A 148 -11.50 -8.07 12.20
N GLY A 149 -11.27 -6.78 11.92
CA GLY A 149 -12.30 -5.75 12.04
C GLY A 149 -13.50 -5.96 11.12
N PHE A 150 -13.27 -5.95 9.81
CA PHE A 150 -14.37 -5.98 8.84
C PHE A 150 -14.94 -7.38 8.57
N ALA A 151 -14.14 -8.45 8.66
CA ALA A 151 -14.65 -9.80 8.38
C ALA A 151 -15.16 -10.55 9.62
N HIS A 152 -14.50 -10.39 10.78
CA HIS A 152 -14.91 -11.10 12.01
C HIS A 152 -15.77 -10.23 12.91
N ALA A 153 -15.19 -9.17 13.49
CA ALA A 153 -15.85 -8.38 14.53
C ALA A 153 -17.15 -7.72 14.05
N LEU A 154 -17.17 -7.18 12.83
CA LEU A 154 -18.39 -6.61 12.24
C LEU A 154 -19.47 -7.67 12.03
N MET A 155 -19.10 -8.85 11.50
CA MET A 155 -20.05 -9.91 11.20
C MET A 155 -20.59 -10.59 12.46
N GLU A 156 -19.78 -10.68 13.52
CA GLU A 156 -20.23 -11.13 14.84
C GLU A 156 -21.32 -10.22 15.39
N GLY A 157 -21.17 -8.89 15.29
CA GLY A 157 -22.20 -7.94 15.70
C GLY A 157 -23.53 -8.14 14.97
N ILE A 158 -23.47 -8.42 13.66
CA ILE A 158 -24.66 -8.74 12.85
C ILE A 158 -25.29 -10.06 13.32
N ALA A 159 -24.50 -11.09 13.56
CA ALA A 159 -24.98 -12.39 14.04
C ALA A 159 -25.66 -12.28 15.42
N VAL A 160 -25.04 -11.57 16.37
CA VAL A 160 -25.61 -11.33 17.70
C VAL A 160 -26.93 -10.56 17.60
N THR A 161 -26.97 -9.50 16.78
CA THR A 161 -28.18 -8.69 16.63
C THR A 161 -29.32 -9.49 15.99
N THR A 162 -29.01 -10.28 14.96
CA THR A 162 -29.99 -11.16 14.30
C THR A 162 -30.59 -12.15 15.29
N ASN A 163 -29.77 -12.84 16.08
CA ASN A 163 -30.26 -13.81 17.08
C ASN A 163 -31.11 -13.18 18.20
N ARG A 164 -30.94 -11.89 18.49
CA ARG A 164 -31.66 -11.21 19.59
C ARG A 164 -32.97 -10.56 19.14
N TYR A 165 -33.05 -10.13 17.88
CA TYR A 165 -34.11 -9.21 17.44
C TYR A 165 -34.79 -9.61 16.14
N VAL A 166 -34.33 -10.67 15.46
CA VAL A 166 -35.01 -11.20 14.27
C VAL A 166 -35.62 -12.54 14.66
N ASP A 167 -36.94 -12.56 14.79
CA ASP A 167 -37.68 -13.80 14.96
C ASP A 167 -37.59 -14.64 13.69
N LEU A 168 -37.32 -15.93 13.85
CA LEU A 168 -37.48 -16.88 12.76
C LEU A 168 -38.99 -17.00 12.51
N VAL A 169 -39.46 -16.49 11.38
CA VAL A 169 -40.80 -16.82 10.88
C VAL A 169 -40.73 -18.26 10.39
N VAL A 170 -41.11 -19.20 11.27
CA VAL A 170 -41.25 -20.62 10.95
C VAL A 170 -42.66 -20.92 10.48
#